data_AF-A0A496LPJ8-F1
#
_entry.id   AF-A0A496LPJ8-F1
#
_cell.length_a   1.000
_cell.length_b   1.000
_cell.length_c   1.000
_cell.angle_alpha   90.00
_cell.angle_beta   90.00
_cell.angle_gamma   90.00
#
_symmetry.space_group_name_H-M   'P 1'
#
loop_
_entity.id
_entity.type
_entity.pdbx_description
1 polymer ?
#
loop_
_entity_poly.entity_id
_entity_poly.type
_entity_poly.pdbx_seq_one_letter_code
_entity_poly.pdbx_strand_id
1 'polypeptide(L)'
;MANAVNSAQYQARIKQAEALFKRQNFTQRQTINLGGGYEIVKDAYRLGAASFGGGEYTLFDTHKTQIKSWRCIDDRAEFFSLIRHADGKFYLVFRQDLYGYSVLDLASAQI
;
A
#
# COMPACT_ATOMS: atom_id res chain seq x y z
N MET A 1 2.30 -24.87 -14.39
CA MET A 1 1.83 -23.46 -14.28
C MET A 1 3.01 -22.60 -13.91
N ALA A 2 3.35 -21.60 -14.73
CA ALA A 2 4.38 -20.63 -14.36
C ALA A 2 3.78 -19.63 -13.37
N ASN A 3 4.49 -19.35 -12.28
CA ASN A 3 4.05 -18.36 -11.29
C ASN A 3 3.93 -16.98 -11.97
N ALA A 4 2.84 -16.25 -11.71
CA ALA A 4 2.59 -14.93 -12.31
C ALA A 4 3.72 -13.93 -12.01
N VAL A 5 4.45 -14.11 -10.90
CA VAL A 5 5.64 -13.32 -10.53
C VAL A 5 6.80 -13.46 -11.54
N ASN A 6 6.87 -14.58 -12.27
CA ASN A 6 7.89 -14.84 -13.28
C ASN A 6 7.47 -14.39 -14.68
N SER A 7 6.27 -13.83 -14.83
CA SER A 7 5.82 -13.30 -16.11
C SER A 7 6.61 -12.05 -16.49
N ALA A 8 6.92 -11.91 -17.79
CA ALA A 8 7.58 -10.71 -18.32
C ALA A 8 6.77 -9.44 -18.03
N GLN A 9 5.44 -9.55 -17.99
CA GLN A 9 4.53 -8.46 -17.66
C GLN A 9 4.70 -7.97 -16.21
N TYR A 10 4.79 -8.89 -15.25
CA TYR A 10 5.03 -8.56 -13.85
C TYR A 10 6.40 -7.87 -13.67
N GLN A 11 7.46 -8.45 -14.24
CA GLN A 11 8.81 -7.89 -14.16
C GLN A 11 8.92 -6.50 -14.81
N ALA A 12 8.24 -6.28 -15.95
CA ALA A 12 8.17 -4.96 -16.57
C ALA A 12 7.46 -3.94 -15.67
N ARG A 13 6.40 -4.34 -14.96
CA ARG A 13 5.67 -3.45 -14.04
C ARG A 13 6.51 -3.09 -12.81
N ILE A 14 7.28 -4.02 -12.27
CA ILE A 14 8.21 -3.75 -11.16
C ILE A 14 9.29 -2.74 -11.59
N LYS A 15 9.89 -2.90 -12.77
CA LYS A 15 10.84 -1.91 -13.31
C LYS A 15 10.22 -0.52 -13.49
N GLN A 16 8.97 -0.46 -13.97
CA GLN A 16 8.23 0.81 -14.09
C GLN A 16 7.95 1.43 -12.71
N ALA A 17 7.67 0.61 -11.70
CA ALA A 17 7.44 1.06 -10.34
C ALA A 17 8.68 1.71 -9.71
N GLU A 18 9.89 1.20 -9.99
CA GLU A 18 11.13 1.85 -9.53
C GLU A 18 11.29 3.27 -10.10
N ALA A 19 10.84 3.50 -11.34
CA ALA A 19 10.83 4.82 -11.92
C ALA A 19 9.72 5.71 -11.35
N LEU A 20 8.58 5.13 -10.94
CA LEU A 20 7.41 5.84 -10.39
C LEU A 20 7.71 6.52 -9.04
N PHE A 21 8.29 5.79 -8.07
CA PHE A 21 8.53 6.31 -6.71
C PHE A 21 9.77 7.20 -6.59
N LYS A 22 9.85 8.20 -7.48
CA LYS A 22 10.87 9.25 -7.45
C LYS A 22 10.21 10.57 -7.06
N ARG A 23 10.96 11.44 -6.38
CA ARG A 23 10.47 12.73 -5.89
C ARG A 23 9.86 13.62 -6.99
N GLN A 24 10.40 13.54 -8.21
CA GLN A 24 9.88 14.28 -9.37
C GLN A 24 8.46 13.85 -9.81
N ASN A 25 8.02 12.65 -9.43
CA ASN A 25 6.71 12.10 -9.78
C ASN A 25 5.72 12.22 -8.62
N PHE A 26 6.13 12.80 -7.48
CA PHE A 26 5.25 13.04 -6.35
C PHE A 26 4.16 14.03 -6.78
N THR A 27 2.92 13.72 -6.40
CA THR A 27 1.77 14.55 -6.75
C THR A 27 1.16 15.20 -5.51
N GLN A 28 0.78 14.40 -4.52
CA GLN A 28 0.11 14.87 -3.32
C GLN A 28 0.28 13.90 -2.16
N ARG A 29 0.12 14.45 -0.95
CA ARG A 29 0.03 13.69 0.29
C ARG A 29 -1.39 13.77 0.83
N GLN A 30 -1.93 12.64 1.26
CA GLN A 30 -3.24 12.55 1.89
C GLN A 30 -3.14 11.77 3.20
N THR A 31 -3.80 12.24 4.24
CA THR A 31 -3.98 11.48 5.47
C THR A 31 -5.40 10.91 5.51
N ILE A 32 -5.50 9.62 5.82
CA ILE A 32 -6.72 8.84 5.82
C ILE A 32 -6.90 8.25 7.22
N ASN A 33 -7.94 8.66 7.92
CA ASN A 33 -8.24 8.13 9.24
C ASN A 33 -8.98 6.80 9.10
N LEU A 34 -8.48 5.74 9.73
CA LEU A 34 -9.06 4.39 9.65
C LEU A 34 -10.03 4.08 10.80
N GLY A 35 -10.23 5.01 11.73
CA GLY A 35 -10.91 4.74 12.99
C GLY A 35 -10.02 3.98 13.98
N GLY A 36 -10.47 3.87 15.23
CA GLY A 36 -9.69 3.22 16.30
C GLY A 36 -8.38 3.93 16.65
N GLY A 37 -8.19 5.17 16.19
CA GLY A 37 -6.97 5.97 16.38
C GLY A 37 -5.87 5.71 15.34
N TYR A 38 -6.06 4.77 14.41
CA TYR A 38 -5.11 4.49 13.33
C TYR A 38 -5.28 5.44 12.16
N GLU A 39 -4.18 5.76 11.49
CA GLU A 39 -4.19 6.56 10.27
C GLU A 39 -3.21 6.04 9.23
N ILE A 40 -3.55 6.26 7.97
CA ILE A 40 -2.68 6.01 6.84
C ILE A 40 -2.31 7.36 6.22
N VAL A 41 -1.01 7.60 6.07
CA VAL A 41 -0.50 8.65 5.19
C VAL A 41 -0.19 8.03 3.84
N LYS A 42 -0.82 8.56 2.80
CA LYS A 42 -0.63 8.18 1.40
C LYS A 42 0.14 9.28 0.68
N ASP A 43 1.29 8.93 0.14
CA ASP A 43 2.02 9.72 -0.84
C ASP A 43 1.72 9.19 -2.24
N ALA A 44 1.00 9.98 -3.03
CA ALA A 44 0.59 9.61 -4.38
C ALA A 44 1.65 10.03 -5.40
N TYR A 45 1.97 9.12 -6.32
CA TYR A 45 2.92 9.31 -7.40
C TYR A 45 2.27 9.05 -8.75
N ARG A 46 2.69 9.78 -9.79
CA ARG A 46 2.22 9.59 -11.16
C ARG A 46 3.38 9.74 -12.14
N LEU A 47 3.53 8.78 -13.05
CA LEU A 47 4.62 8.75 -14.03
C LEU A 47 4.08 9.08 -15.43
N GLY A 48 4.48 10.24 -15.96
CA GLY A 48 4.09 10.71 -17.30
C GLY A 48 2.62 11.14 -17.43
N ALA A 49 2.17 11.33 -18.67
CA ALA A 49 0.79 11.72 -18.99
C ALA A 49 -0.19 10.54 -19.03
N ALA A 50 0.32 9.31 -19.07
CA ALA A 50 -0.49 8.10 -19.07
C ALA A 50 -0.81 7.67 -17.63
N SER A 51 -1.94 6.99 -17.46
CA SER A 51 -2.59 6.60 -16.20
C SER A 51 -1.83 5.58 -15.33
N PHE A 52 -0.51 5.65 -15.26
CA PHE A 52 0.31 4.85 -14.37
C PHE A 52 0.60 5.65 -13.10
N GLY A 53 -0.20 5.38 -12.07
CA GLY A 53 -0.04 5.93 -10.74
C GLY A 53 0.12 4.84 -9.70
N GLY A 54 0.58 5.25 -8.54
CA GLY A 54 0.76 4.38 -7.39
C GLY A 54 0.90 5.23 -6.13
N GLY A 55 0.86 4.55 -4.99
CA GLY A 55 0.94 5.19 -3.68
C GLY A 55 1.98 4.52 -2.81
N GLU A 56 2.75 5.33 -2.08
CA GLU A 56 3.44 4.87 -0.88
C GLU A 56 2.54 5.14 0.31
N TYR A 57 2.34 4.13 1.13
CA TYR A 57 1.41 4.14 2.24
C TYR A 57 2.20 3.92 3.51
N THR A 58 1.92 4.72 4.54
CA THR A 58 2.50 4.58 5.86
C THR A 58 1.39 4.54 6.89
N LEU A 59 1.28 3.41 7.58
CA LEU A 59 0.36 3.22 8.69
C LEU A 59 0.99 3.74 9.98
N PHE A 60 0.23 4.56 10.69
CA PHE A 60 0.54 5.03 12.02
C PHE A 60 -0.46 4.49 13.05
N ASP A 61 0.05 4.21 14.24
CA ASP A 61 -0.75 3.80 15.39
C ASP A 61 -1.45 4.98 16.09
N THR A 62 -2.15 4.66 17.18
CA THR A 62 -2.84 5.63 18.04
C THR A 62 -1.92 6.67 18.68
N HIS A 63 -0.61 6.39 18.77
CA HIS A 63 0.42 7.25 19.31
C HIS A 63 1.21 8.00 18.23
N LYS A 64 0.77 7.95 16.96
CA LYS A 64 1.48 8.51 15.81
C LYS A 64 2.84 7.87 15.56
N THR A 65 3.04 6.64 16.03
CA THR A 65 4.22 5.82 15.73
C THR A 65 3.99 5.08 14.43
N GLN A 66 4.99 5.10 13.55
CA GLN A 66 4.95 4.36 12.30
C GLN A 66 5.01 2.85 12.58
N ILE A 67 3.98 2.12 12.14
CA ILE A 67 3.93 0.65 12.23
C ILE A 67 4.57 0.03 10.99
N LYS A 68 4.13 0.47 9.81
CA LYS A 68 4.52 -0.14 8.53
C LYS A 68 4.41 0.85 7.38
N SER A 69 5.32 0.73 6.42
CA SER A 69 5.16 1.32 5.10
C SER A 69 5.11 0.26 4.01
N TRP A 70 4.33 0.51 2.97
CA TRP A 70 4.28 -0.33 1.76
C TRP A 70 4.04 0.52 0.52
N ARG A 71 4.32 -0.06 -0.64
CA ARG A 71 4.09 0.57 -1.95
C ARG A 71 3.01 -0.21 -2.67
N CYS A 72 2.10 0.50 -3.33
CA CYS A 72 1.13 -0.07 -4.26
C CYS A 72 1.36 0.57 -5.64
N ILE A 73 1.57 -0.28 -6.64
CA ILE A 73 1.91 0.12 -8.02
C ILE A 73 0.68 0.23 -8.93
N ASP A 74 -0.51 0.22 -8.32
CA ASP A 74 -1.79 0.35 -9.00
C ASP A 74 -2.73 1.27 -8.19
N ASP A 75 -2.84 2.52 -8.62
CA ASP A 75 -3.71 3.52 -8.01
C ASP A 75 -5.19 3.35 -8.40
N ARG A 76 -5.52 2.48 -9.37
CA ARG A 76 -6.90 2.28 -9.83
C ARG A 76 -7.68 1.29 -8.98
N ALA A 77 -6.97 0.47 -8.21
CA ALA A 77 -7.55 -0.56 -7.36
C ALA A 77 -6.87 -0.54 -5.97
N GLU A 78 -6.75 0.67 -5.42
CA GLU A 78 -6.30 0.93 -4.05
C GLU A 78 -7.28 0.29 -3.08
N PHE A 79 -6.76 -0.57 -2.21
CA PHE A 79 -7.56 -1.25 -1.20
C PHE A 79 -6.79 -1.34 0.10
N PHE A 80 -7.37 -0.76 1.14
CA PHE A 80 -6.99 -1.00 2.53
C PHE A 80 -8.24 -0.91 3.39
N SER A 81 -8.36 -1.80 4.38
CA SER A 81 -9.49 -1.80 5.32
C SER A 81 -9.01 -2.24 6.70
N LEU A 82 -9.46 -1.50 7.72
CA LEU A 82 -9.32 -1.91 9.11
C LEU A 82 -10.44 -2.88 9.46
N ILE A 83 -10.09 -4.04 9.99
CA ILE A 83 -11.05 -5.07 10.39
C ILE A 83 -10.81 -5.40 11.85
N ARG A 84 -11.89 -5.46 12.62
CA ARG A 84 -11.88 -6.02 13.98
C ARG A 84 -12.23 -7.50 13.88
N HIS A 85 -11.31 -8.35 14.30
CA HIS A 85 -11.51 -9.78 14.28
C HIS A 85 -12.15 -10.28 15.60
N ALA A 86 -12.68 -11.51 15.60
CA ALA A 86 -13.42 -12.08 16.72
C ALA A 86 -12.56 -12.30 17.98
N ASP A 87 -11.24 -12.39 17.82
CA ASP A 87 -10.26 -12.45 18.91
C ASP A 87 -10.03 -11.08 19.59
N GLY A 88 -10.75 -10.05 19.17
CA GLY A 88 -10.69 -8.70 19.71
C GLY A 88 -9.57 -7.84 19.14
N LYS A 89 -8.72 -8.39 18.26
CA LYS A 89 -7.60 -7.67 17.64
C LYS A 89 -8.03 -6.91 16.39
N PHE A 90 -7.22 -5.91 16.03
CA PHE A 90 -7.35 -5.18 14.78
C PHE A 90 -6.35 -5.69 13.76
N TYR A 91 -6.84 -5.86 12.53
CA TYR A 91 -6.06 -6.26 11.39
C TYR A 91 -6.22 -5.24 10.27
N LEU A 92 -5.13 -4.92 9.60
CA LEU A 92 -5.17 -4.15 8.36
C LEU A 92 -5.08 -5.12 7.19
N VAL A 93 -6.12 -5.17 6.36
CA VAL A 93 -6.04 -5.83 5.05
C VAL A 93 -5.68 -4.78 4.04
N PHE A 94 -4.61 -4.99 3.27
CA PHE A 94 -4.16 -4.02 2.28
C PHE A 94 -3.54 -4.71 1.07
N ARG A 95 -3.55 -4.02 -0.06
CA ARG A 95 -2.90 -4.49 -1.28
C ARG A 95 -1.47 -3.97 -1.36
N GLN A 96 -0.51 -4.89 -1.46
CA GLN A 96 0.90 -4.56 -1.68
C GLN A 96 1.33 -4.80 -3.13
N ASP A 97 0.62 -5.68 -3.86
CA ASP A 97 1.06 -6.13 -5.18
C ASP A 97 -0.11 -6.32 -6.17
N LEU A 98 0.21 -6.51 -7.44
CA LEU A 98 -0.72 -6.71 -8.55
C LEU A 98 -1.71 -7.87 -8.34
N TYR A 99 -1.36 -8.92 -7.58
CA TYR A 99 -2.14 -10.15 -7.56
C TYR A 99 -2.47 -10.69 -6.16
N GLY A 100 -2.44 -9.87 -5.10
CA GLY A 100 -2.79 -10.35 -3.76
C GLY A 100 -3.02 -9.27 -2.71
N TYR A 101 -3.62 -9.70 -1.60
CA TYR A 101 -3.80 -8.90 -0.39
C TYR A 101 -2.93 -9.46 0.73
N SER A 102 -2.43 -8.56 1.57
CA SER A 102 -1.73 -8.90 2.81
C SER A 102 -2.58 -8.50 3.99
N VAL A 103 -2.47 -9.26 5.08
CA VAL A 103 -3.14 -8.98 6.35
C VAL A 103 -2.06 -8.70 7.37
N LEU A 104 -2.13 -7.55 8.04
CA LEU A 104 -1.19 -7.16 9.10
C LEU A 104 -1.92 -7.19 10.44
N ASP A 105 -1.41 -7.96 11.39
CA ASP A 105 -1.81 -7.87 12.81
C ASP A 105 -1.25 -6.58 13.40
N LEU A 106 -2.13 -5.67 13.86
CA LEU A 106 -1.71 -4.38 14.39
C LEU A 106 -1.12 -4.45 15.80
N ALA A 107 -1.36 -5.54 16.53
CA ALA A 107 -0.78 -5.74 17.86
C ALA A 107 0.66 -6.25 17.79
N SER A 108 0.96 -7.11 16.82
CA SER A 108 2.29 -7.71 16.65
C SER A 108 3.13 -7.09 15.52
N ALA A 109 2.51 -6.27 14.67
CA ALA A 109 3.10 -5.71 13.45
C ALA A 109 3.62 -6.78 12.47
N GLN A 110 3.01 -7.97 12.46
CA GLN A 110 3.38 -9.10 11.61
C GLN A 110 2.36 -9.34 10.49
N ILE A 111 2.86 -9.72 9.30
CA ILE A 111 2.08 -10.16 8.13
C ILE A 111 2.07 -11.68 8.08
#